data_AF-A0A817WLV4-F1
#
_entry.id   AF-A0A817WLV4-F1
#
_cell.length_a   1.000
_cell.length_b   1.000
_cell.length_c   1.000
_cell.angle_alpha   90.00
_cell.angle_beta   90.00
_cell.angle_gamma   90.00
#
_symmetry.space_group_name_H-M   'P 1'
#
loop_
_entity.id
_entity.type
_entity.pdbx_description
1 polymer ?
#
loop_
_entity_poly.entity_id
_entity_poly.type
_entity_poly.pdbx_seq_one_letter_code
_entity_poly.pdbx_strand_id
1 'polypeptide(L)'
;MLELRHKLKQEAQTTSAPIDRIVEISYSDMITTQTITDSIVKFPTLKILKNTVSGKRGLIFASIDDIKYLAYQKFWYAECTFYTSPSIFYQIYSIHAFDEGLSTPCVYALLADKSEETYYDLFSTLIKKIIEISNMIKLEYITIDFEVAVKNVFYKHYPHIQVKGCLFHYGKALFRNFTKLNLKTPFQEDESLRNWFRSFAAIALLPETDMEEASQYLRTTKPLLYERQIDSFLEYHDRTYGIQSSFPPKMYNHYRNLNPRTINYLEERHNKWNKRAIKPHNDIYACIDMFKDEQLLVADERQRHEAGAPPPKRRRNTRIAEESLNRLWDKLQKNQISKETFLKGAGLRYFQYLKIE
;
A
#
# COMPACT_ATOMS: atom_id res chain seq x y z
N MET A 1 17.04 23.29 27.17
CA MET A 1 16.78 21.91 26.67
C MET A 1 17.65 20.85 27.34
N LEU A 2 18.97 21.03 27.43
CA LEU A 2 19.87 20.09 28.15
C LEU A 2 19.64 20.06 29.68
N GLU A 3 19.44 21.22 30.31
CA GLU A 3 19.14 21.32 31.74
C GLU A 3 17.79 20.69 32.12
N LEU A 4 16.77 20.85 31.27
CA LEU A 4 15.45 20.22 31.45
C LEU A 4 15.54 18.69 31.36
N ARG A 5 16.36 18.17 30.43
CA ARG A 5 16.67 16.73 30.34
C ARG A 5 17.41 16.23 31.59
N HIS A 6 18.30 17.04 32.17
CA HIS A 6 19.08 16.65 33.35
C HIS A 6 18.21 16.58 34.62
N LYS A 7 17.26 17.51 34.75
CA LYS A 7 16.31 17.58 35.88
C LYS A 7 15.33 16.40 35.87
N LEU A 8 14.76 16.08 34.70
CA LEU A 8 13.85 14.94 34.51
C LEU A 8 14.54 13.58 34.72
N LYS A 9 15.85 13.50 34.47
CA LYS A 9 16.64 12.27 34.68
C LYS A 9 16.96 12.02 36.17
N GLN A 10 17.08 13.08 36.97
CA GLN A 10 17.25 12.97 38.43
C GLN A 10 15.93 12.60 39.12
N GLU A 11 14.79 13.12 38.65
CA GLU A 11 13.45 12.78 39.19
C GLU A 11 13.02 11.33 38.85
N ALA A 12 13.47 10.79 37.71
CA ALA A 12 13.23 9.40 37.33
C ALA A 12 14.08 8.37 38.12
N GLN A 13 15.15 8.80 38.80
CA GLN A 13 16.02 7.92 39.59
C GLN A 13 15.56 7.75 41.05
N THR A 14 14.65 8.59 41.53
CA THR A 14 14.19 8.60 42.93
C THR A 14 12.88 7.85 43.17
N THR A 15 12.22 7.33 42.13
CA THR A 15 10.92 6.64 42.25
C THR A 15 11.02 5.18 41.84
N SER A 16 10.99 4.28 42.82
CA SER A 16 11.07 2.81 42.65
C SER A 16 9.71 2.19 42.29
N ALA A 17 9.09 2.62 41.19
CA ALA A 17 7.83 2.05 40.71
C ALA A 17 7.90 1.65 39.22
N PRO A 18 7.10 0.66 38.77
CA PRO A 18 7.26 0.00 37.47
C PRO A 18 7.10 0.99 36.31
N ILE A 19 7.79 0.68 35.20
CA ILE A 19 8.04 1.49 33.99
C ILE A 19 6.80 2.07 33.28
N ASP A 20 5.58 1.81 33.75
CA ASP A 20 4.32 2.21 33.11
C ASP A 20 3.74 3.57 33.58
N ARG A 21 4.52 4.44 34.25
CA ARG A 21 4.02 5.75 34.75
C ARG A 21 4.91 6.98 34.51
N ILE A 22 5.81 6.96 33.53
CA ILE A 22 6.59 8.14 33.10
C ILE A 22 6.45 8.21 31.57
N VAL A 23 5.52 8.95 30.95
CA VAL A 23 5.36 10.41 30.96
C VAL A 23 3.90 10.74 30.57
N GLU A 24 3.06 11.02 31.56
CA GLU A 24 1.87 11.86 31.41
C GLU A 24 2.26 13.27 31.90
N ILE A 25 3.21 13.90 31.21
CA ILE A 25 3.55 15.32 31.41
C ILE A 25 3.31 16.00 30.08
N SER A 26 2.42 17.00 30.11
CA SER A 26 1.96 17.82 28.98
C SER A 26 3.04 18.07 27.91
N TYR A 27 2.98 17.28 26.85
CA TYR A 27 3.40 17.67 25.50
C TYR A 27 2.18 18.09 24.65
N SER A 28 0.98 18.05 25.22
CA SER A 28 -0.27 18.46 24.55
C SER A 28 -0.29 19.95 24.23
N ASP A 29 0.46 20.77 24.97
CA ASP A 29 0.33 22.24 24.90
C ASP A 29 1.49 22.97 24.20
N MET A 30 2.46 22.27 23.58
CA MET A 30 3.66 22.92 23.01
C MET A 30 3.94 22.69 21.52
N ILE A 31 3.03 22.07 20.78
CA ILE A 31 3.09 22.05 19.32
C ILE A 31 1.82 22.72 18.79
N THR A 32 1.80 24.05 18.84
CA THR A 32 0.79 24.79 18.10
C THR A 32 1.04 24.58 16.61
N THR A 33 -0.02 24.64 15.80
CA THR A 33 0.08 24.65 14.34
C THR A 33 1.06 25.69 13.83
N GLN A 34 1.25 26.79 14.57
CA GLN A 34 2.28 27.80 14.33
C GLN A 34 3.70 27.21 14.35
N THR A 35 4.08 26.43 15.38
CA THR A 35 5.43 25.85 15.51
C THR A 35 5.75 24.82 14.40
N ILE A 36 4.76 24.02 13.99
CA ILE A 36 4.92 23.12 12.83
C ILE A 36 5.06 23.94 11.55
N THR A 37 4.24 24.99 11.40
CA THR A 37 4.33 25.91 10.25
C THR A 37 5.72 26.53 10.17
N ASP A 38 6.31 26.97 11.28
CA ASP A 38 7.67 27.55 11.31
C ASP A 38 8.77 26.55 10.94
N SER A 39 8.61 25.26 11.27
CA SER A 39 9.52 24.17 10.85
C SER A 39 9.39 23.81 9.36
N ILE A 40 8.21 24.07 8.79
CA ILE A 40 7.88 23.88 7.37
C ILE A 40 8.32 25.10 6.54
N VAL A 41 8.28 26.31 7.10
CA VAL A 41 8.73 27.55 6.44
C VAL A 41 10.17 27.46 5.93
N LYS A 42 11.02 26.59 6.50
CA LYS A 42 12.38 26.31 6.00
C LYS A 42 12.44 25.43 4.75
N PHE A 43 11.31 24.92 4.25
CA PHE A 43 11.20 24.16 3.00
C PHE A 43 10.06 24.74 2.15
N PRO A 44 10.35 25.39 1.01
CA PRO A 44 9.35 26.17 0.28
C PRO A 44 8.23 25.34 -0.38
N THR A 45 8.41 24.02 -0.54
CA THR A 45 7.52 23.18 -1.37
C THR A 45 6.44 22.44 -0.58
N LEU A 46 6.77 21.70 0.49
CA LEU A 46 5.79 20.93 1.26
C LEU A 46 4.95 21.84 2.16
N LYS A 47 3.62 21.83 2.02
CA LYS A 47 2.70 22.65 2.81
C LYS A 47 1.72 21.78 3.59
N ILE A 48 1.28 22.26 4.75
CA ILE A 48 0.15 21.67 5.46
C ILE A 48 -1.14 22.05 4.72
N LEU A 49 -1.84 21.06 4.19
CA LEU A 49 -3.17 21.23 3.61
C LEU A 49 -4.25 21.28 4.69
N LYS A 50 -4.06 20.49 5.77
CA LYS A 50 -4.98 20.42 6.90
C LYS A 50 -4.26 19.96 8.16
N ASN A 51 -4.68 20.47 9.32
CA ASN A 51 -4.06 20.22 10.62
C ASN A 51 -4.98 19.55 11.67
N THR A 52 -6.21 19.25 11.27
CA THR A 52 -7.20 18.47 12.02
C THR A 52 -7.94 17.58 11.03
N VAL A 53 -8.02 16.27 11.27
CA VAL A 53 -8.69 15.30 10.39
C VAL A 53 -9.76 14.57 11.20
N SER A 54 -11.02 14.62 10.77
CA SER A 54 -12.19 14.05 11.47
C SER A 54 -12.28 14.53 12.94
N GLY A 55 -12.04 15.83 13.15
CA GLY A 55 -12.03 16.44 14.49
C GLY A 55 -10.88 15.97 15.41
N LYS A 56 -9.96 15.14 14.90
CA LYS A 56 -8.81 14.60 15.63
C LYS A 56 -7.52 15.22 15.13
N ARG A 57 -6.44 15.03 15.89
CA ARG A 57 -5.10 15.42 15.47
C ARG A 57 -4.74 14.70 14.17
N GLY A 58 -4.48 15.46 13.11
CA GLY A 58 -4.11 14.89 11.82
C GLY A 58 -3.45 15.94 10.94
N LEU A 59 -2.35 15.60 10.28
CA LEU A 59 -1.64 16.54 9.42
C LEU A 59 -1.60 15.99 8.00
N ILE A 60 -2.03 16.77 7.02
CA ILE A 60 -1.95 16.42 5.60
C ILE A 60 -0.94 17.35 4.94
N PHE A 61 0.03 16.77 4.26
CA PHE A 61 1.14 17.47 3.62
C PHE A 61 1.16 17.23 2.11
N ALA A 62 1.31 18.29 1.33
CA ALA A 62 1.62 18.20 -0.10
C ALA A 62 2.23 19.51 -0.60
N SER A 63 2.98 19.47 -1.71
CA SER A 63 3.32 20.70 -2.44
C SER A 63 2.26 21.04 -3.47
N ILE A 64 2.24 22.29 -3.92
CA ILE A 64 1.35 22.71 -5.02
C ILE A 64 1.68 21.93 -6.30
N ASP A 65 2.96 21.71 -6.58
CA ASP A 65 3.41 20.99 -7.77
C ASP A 65 3.03 19.52 -7.72
N ASP A 66 3.07 18.89 -6.54
CA ASP A 66 2.61 17.51 -6.39
C ASP A 66 1.10 17.39 -6.50
N ILE A 67 0.34 18.38 -6.01
CA ILE A 67 -1.12 18.41 -6.20
C ILE A 67 -1.47 18.55 -7.68
N LYS A 68 -0.79 19.45 -8.40
CA LYS A 68 -0.94 19.59 -9.86
C LYS A 68 -0.57 18.29 -10.56
N TYR A 69 0.60 17.74 -10.25
CA TYR A 69 1.07 16.49 -10.85
C TYR A 69 0.03 15.39 -10.65
N LEU A 70 -0.39 15.14 -9.41
CA LEU A 70 -1.36 14.11 -9.05
C LEU A 70 -2.71 14.27 -9.77
N ALA A 71 -3.14 15.51 -10.03
CA ALA A 71 -4.37 15.82 -10.79
C ALA A 71 -4.36 15.26 -12.23
N TYR A 72 -3.19 15.24 -12.88
CA TYR A 72 -3.02 14.74 -14.24
C TYR A 72 -2.77 13.22 -14.31
N GLN A 73 -2.59 12.56 -13.16
CA GLN A 73 -2.23 11.16 -13.11
C GLN A 73 -3.48 10.28 -13.06
N LYS A 74 -3.49 9.25 -13.91
CA LYS A 74 -4.60 8.28 -14.01
C LYS A 74 -4.56 7.23 -12.91
N PHE A 75 -3.37 6.94 -12.37
CA PHE A 75 -3.15 5.80 -11.49
C PHE A 75 -2.50 6.28 -10.19
N TRP A 76 -3.25 6.13 -9.10
CA TRP A 76 -2.74 6.44 -7.77
C TRP A 76 -2.45 5.15 -7.00
N TYR A 77 -1.52 5.24 -6.07
CA TYR A 77 -1.08 4.14 -5.23
C TYR A 77 -0.97 4.66 -3.80
N ALA A 78 -1.57 3.97 -2.85
CA ALA A 78 -1.53 4.42 -1.46
C ALA A 78 -1.18 3.29 -0.50
N GLU A 79 -0.39 3.65 0.51
CA GLU A 79 0.12 2.73 1.52
C GLU A 79 0.34 3.46 2.85
N CYS A 80 0.22 2.71 3.95
CA CYS A 80 0.50 3.18 5.28
C CYS A 80 1.72 2.49 5.91
N THR A 81 2.39 3.20 6.82
CA THR A 81 3.45 2.66 7.67
C THR A 81 3.28 3.13 9.12
N PHE A 82 3.60 2.24 10.06
CA PHE A 82 3.39 2.43 11.48
C PHE A 82 4.70 2.71 12.24
N TYR A 83 5.79 2.05 11.85
CA TYR A 83 7.04 2.04 12.64
C TYR A 83 7.69 3.42 12.77
N THR A 84 7.73 4.18 11.68
CA THR A 84 8.27 5.54 11.66
C THR A 84 7.26 6.61 12.05
N SER A 85 5.98 6.25 12.24
CA SER A 85 4.95 7.21 12.64
C SER A 85 5.28 7.80 14.01
N PRO A 86 5.22 9.13 14.18
CA PRO A 86 5.34 9.72 15.51
C PRO A 86 4.30 9.15 16.46
N SER A 87 4.68 8.93 17.72
CA SER A 87 3.85 8.22 18.71
C SER A 87 2.48 8.87 18.96
N ILE A 88 2.33 10.15 18.65
CA ILE A 88 1.09 10.90 18.74
C ILE A 88 0.11 10.66 17.57
N PHE A 89 0.53 9.90 16.56
CA PHE A 89 -0.26 9.49 15.41
C PHE A 89 -0.23 7.97 15.28
N TYR A 90 -1.35 7.40 14.82
CA TYR A 90 -1.46 5.97 14.61
C TYR A 90 -0.62 5.51 13.41
N GLN A 91 -0.58 6.29 12.33
CA GLN A 91 0.10 5.92 11.10
C GLN A 91 0.55 7.11 10.26
N ILE A 92 1.55 6.86 9.42
CA ILE A 92 1.83 7.65 8.23
C ILE A 92 1.09 7.02 7.07
N TYR A 93 0.33 7.80 6.32
CA TYR A 93 -0.33 7.41 5.08
C TYR A 93 0.30 8.19 3.92
N SER A 94 0.62 7.52 2.83
CA SER A 94 1.27 8.14 1.66
C SER A 94 0.51 7.83 0.38
N ILE A 95 0.34 8.83 -0.48
CA ILE A 95 -0.31 8.71 -1.79
C ILE A 95 0.70 9.07 -2.85
N HIS A 96 0.88 8.16 -3.81
CA HIS A 96 1.85 8.22 -4.87
C HIS A 96 1.14 8.23 -6.22
N ALA A 97 1.71 8.99 -7.16
CA ALA A 97 1.47 8.79 -8.57
C ALA A 97 2.51 7.81 -9.13
N PHE A 98 2.11 7.07 -10.17
CA PHE A 98 3.03 6.27 -10.95
C PHE A 98 2.92 6.64 -12.42
N ASP A 99 4.06 6.99 -13.02
CA ASP A 99 4.15 7.36 -14.43
C ASP A 99 5.43 6.77 -15.04
N GLU A 100 5.29 6.07 -16.17
CA GLU A 100 6.39 5.48 -16.96
C GLU A 100 7.54 4.77 -16.20
N GLY A 101 7.27 4.17 -15.03
CA GLY A 101 8.31 3.50 -14.23
C GLY A 101 8.81 4.30 -13.03
N LEU A 102 8.42 5.56 -12.91
CA LEU A 102 8.69 6.42 -11.78
C LEU A 102 7.50 6.43 -10.81
N SER A 103 7.78 6.17 -9.54
CA SER A 103 6.82 6.44 -8.47
C SER A 103 7.19 7.73 -7.76
N THR A 104 6.22 8.64 -7.72
CA THR A 104 6.33 9.96 -7.12
C THR A 104 5.39 10.05 -5.92
N PRO A 105 5.89 10.03 -4.67
CA PRO A 105 5.08 10.46 -3.52
C PRO A 105 4.60 11.89 -3.72
N CYS A 106 3.29 12.10 -3.57
CA CYS A 106 2.67 13.41 -3.76
C CYS A 106 2.04 13.95 -2.48
N VAL A 107 1.56 13.06 -1.62
CA VAL A 107 0.87 13.43 -0.38
C VAL A 107 1.34 12.53 0.75
N TYR A 108 1.59 13.15 1.90
CA TYR A 108 1.82 12.45 3.16
C TYR A 108 0.76 12.87 4.17
N ALA A 109 0.27 11.94 4.98
CA ALA A 109 -0.67 12.25 6.04
C ALA A 109 -0.26 11.54 7.34
N LEU A 110 -0.26 12.29 8.43
CA LEU A 110 -0.15 11.76 9.79
C LEU A 110 -1.57 11.65 10.35
N LEU A 111 -2.04 10.43 10.59
CA LEU A 111 -3.44 10.16 10.93
C LEU A 111 -3.55 9.60 12.36
N ALA A 112 -4.57 10.05 13.10
CA ALA A 112 -4.85 9.58 14.46
C ALA A 112 -5.43 8.15 14.51
N ASP A 113 -6.04 7.67 13.43
CA ASP A 113 -6.60 6.33 13.31
C ASP A 113 -6.76 5.92 11.84
N LYS A 114 -7.41 4.77 11.62
CA LYS A 114 -7.74 4.18 10.32
C LYS A 114 -9.25 4.04 10.11
N SER A 115 -10.04 4.93 10.72
CA SER A 115 -11.50 4.92 10.55
C SER A 115 -11.89 5.40 9.16
N GLU A 116 -13.04 4.94 8.67
CA GLU A 116 -13.61 5.38 7.39
C GLU A 116 -13.78 6.91 7.34
N GLU A 117 -14.16 7.53 8.47
CA GLU A 117 -14.32 8.98 8.59
C GLU A 117 -12.99 9.74 8.41
N THR A 118 -11.92 9.26 9.04
CA THR A 118 -10.57 9.84 8.88
C THR A 118 -10.12 9.77 7.42
N TYR A 119 -10.34 8.64 6.74
CA TYR A 119 -9.98 8.53 5.33
C TYR A 119 -10.86 9.37 4.42
N TYR A 120 -12.17 9.43 4.69
CA TYR A 120 -13.07 10.31 3.94
C TYR A 120 -12.60 11.76 4.03
N ASP A 121 -12.22 12.22 5.22
CA ASP A 121 -11.72 13.57 5.41
C ASP A 121 -10.37 13.81 4.70
N LEU A 122 -9.45 12.84 4.75
CA LEU A 122 -8.20 12.89 3.97
C LEU A 122 -8.46 13.03 2.47
N PHE A 123 -9.23 12.12 1.87
CA PHE A 123 -9.46 12.11 0.42
C PHE A 123 -10.32 13.27 -0.03
N SER A 124 -11.33 13.68 0.74
CA SER A 124 -12.15 14.86 0.41
C SER A 124 -11.36 16.16 0.47
N THR A 125 -10.48 16.31 1.47
CA THR A 125 -9.55 17.45 1.56
C THR A 125 -8.64 17.49 0.34
N LEU A 126 -8.03 16.35 -0.01
CA LEU A 126 -7.12 16.23 -1.15
C LEU A 126 -7.83 16.54 -2.47
N ILE A 127 -8.97 15.92 -2.73
CA ILE A 127 -9.74 16.09 -3.98
C ILE A 127 -10.24 17.52 -4.11
N LYS A 128 -10.75 18.13 -3.02
CA LYS A 128 -11.12 19.54 -3.02
C LYS A 128 -9.94 20.42 -3.40
N LYS A 129 -8.75 20.15 -2.87
CA LYS A 129 -7.54 20.94 -3.16
C LYS A 129 -7.05 20.75 -4.60
N ILE A 130 -7.15 19.54 -5.14
CA ILE A 130 -6.87 19.25 -6.55
C ILE A 130 -7.79 20.05 -7.47
N ILE A 131 -9.09 20.03 -7.21
CA ILE A 131 -10.09 20.76 -8.00
C ILE A 131 -9.85 22.26 -7.91
N GLU A 132 -9.59 22.79 -6.71
CA GLU A 132 -9.28 24.22 -6.50
C GLU A 132 -8.07 24.68 -7.32
N ILE A 133 -7.00 23.88 -7.38
CA ILE A 133 -5.72 24.26 -8.00
C ILE A 133 -5.67 23.95 -9.50
N SER A 134 -6.19 22.80 -9.91
CA SER A 134 -6.00 22.25 -11.27
C SER A 134 -7.29 22.23 -12.09
N ASN A 135 -8.45 22.46 -11.47
CA ASN A 135 -9.78 22.40 -12.09
C ASN A 135 -10.08 21.07 -12.82
N MET A 136 -9.35 19.99 -12.48
CA MET A 136 -9.54 18.66 -13.05
C MET A 136 -8.93 17.57 -12.18
N ILE A 137 -9.37 16.32 -12.40
CA ILE A 137 -8.77 15.10 -11.86
C ILE A 137 -8.91 13.97 -12.90
N LYS A 138 -7.79 13.37 -13.31
CA LYS A 138 -7.76 12.27 -14.31
C LYS A 138 -7.78 10.87 -13.70
N LEU A 139 -7.88 10.77 -12.38
CA LEU A 139 -7.81 9.50 -11.64
C LEU A 139 -8.82 8.47 -12.19
N GLU A 140 -8.30 7.38 -12.76
CA GLU A 140 -9.09 6.24 -13.24
C GLU A 140 -9.17 5.16 -12.16
N TYR A 141 -8.05 4.83 -11.52
CA TYR A 141 -8.03 3.91 -10.40
C TYR A 141 -6.99 4.23 -9.34
N ILE A 142 -7.29 3.82 -8.11
CA ILE A 142 -6.35 3.81 -6.99
C ILE A 142 -6.04 2.35 -6.59
N THR A 143 -4.76 2.03 -6.39
CA THR A 143 -4.33 0.75 -5.82
C THR A 143 -4.00 0.94 -4.35
N ILE A 144 -4.65 0.14 -3.50
CA ILE A 144 -4.51 0.18 -2.04
C ILE A 144 -4.19 -1.22 -1.50
N ASP A 145 -3.75 -1.30 -0.25
CA ASP A 145 -3.89 -2.55 0.50
C ASP A 145 -5.39 -2.85 0.76
N PHE A 146 -5.74 -4.09 1.10
CA PHE A 146 -7.11 -4.57 1.33
C PHE A 146 -7.73 -4.01 2.62
N GLU A 147 -7.72 -2.69 2.75
CA GLU A 147 -8.28 -1.96 3.87
C GLU A 147 -9.73 -1.55 3.56
N VAL A 148 -10.67 -2.07 4.36
CA VAL A 148 -12.11 -1.88 4.15
C VAL A 148 -12.51 -0.40 4.23
N ALA A 149 -11.89 0.35 5.14
CA ALA A 149 -12.22 1.76 5.37
C ALA A 149 -11.96 2.61 4.12
N VAL A 150 -10.74 2.57 3.56
CA VAL A 150 -10.41 3.30 2.32
C VAL A 150 -11.30 2.85 1.15
N LYS A 151 -11.51 1.54 0.99
CA LYS A 151 -12.42 1.01 -0.06
C LYS A 151 -13.82 1.62 0.06
N ASN A 152 -14.39 1.63 1.27
CA ASN A 152 -15.73 2.17 1.49
C ASN A 152 -15.80 3.66 1.15
N VAL A 153 -14.77 4.45 1.46
CA VAL A 153 -14.70 5.86 1.08
C VAL A 153 -14.85 6.03 -0.43
N PHE A 154 -14.07 5.31 -1.23
CA PHE A 154 -14.16 5.40 -2.68
C PHE A 154 -15.49 4.89 -3.22
N TYR A 155 -16.03 3.78 -2.69
CA TYR A 155 -17.31 3.26 -3.16
C TYR A 155 -18.50 4.16 -2.82
N LYS A 156 -18.47 4.82 -1.64
CA LYS A 156 -19.57 5.70 -1.19
C LYS A 156 -19.49 7.10 -1.82
N HIS A 157 -18.29 7.66 -1.96
CA HIS A 157 -18.12 9.07 -2.30
C HIS A 157 -17.50 9.31 -3.69
N TYR A 158 -16.85 8.30 -4.27
CA TYR A 158 -16.15 8.40 -5.56
C TYR A 158 -16.41 7.18 -6.46
N PRO A 159 -17.68 6.82 -6.74
CA PRO A 159 -18.04 5.53 -7.35
C PRO A 159 -17.51 5.34 -8.79
N HIS A 160 -17.09 6.41 -9.45
CA HIS A 160 -16.49 6.38 -10.78
C HIS A 160 -15.01 5.96 -10.77
N ILE A 161 -14.35 6.02 -9.61
CA ILE A 161 -12.94 5.67 -9.45
C ILE A 161 -12.87 4.18 -9.10
N GLN A 162 -12.14 3.39 -9.91
CA GLN A 162 -11.94 1.99 -9.60
C GLN A 162 -10.97 1.85 -8.42
N VAL A 163 -11.32 0.99 -7.46
CA VAL A 163 -10.41 0.57 -6.40
C VAL A 163 -9.79 -0.77 -6.79
N LYS A 164 -8.46 -0.84 -6.83
CA LYS A 164 -7.72 -2.09 -7.01
C LYS A 164 -7.01 -2.48 -5.72
N GLY A 165 -7.00 -3.76 -5.40
CA GLY A 165 -6.19 -4.32 -4.33
C GLY A 165 -4.79 -4.63 -4.82
N CYS A 166 -3.77 -4.50 -3.98
CA CYS A 166 -2.41 -4.90 -4.32
C CYS A 166 -2.30 -6.43 -4.53
N LEU A 167 -1.80 -6.88 -5.69
CA LEU A 167 -1.61 -8.30 -6.02
C LEU A 167 -0.67 -9.04 -5.06
N PHE A 168 0.36 -8.35 -4.56
CA PHE A 168 1.28 -8.91 -3.56
C PHE A 168 0.56 -9.18 -2.24
N HIS A 169 -0.21 -8.20 -1.75
CA HIS A 169 -1.00 -8.35 -0.53
C HIS A 169 -2.11 -9.38 -0.67
N TYR A 170 -2.72 -9.50 -1.85
CA TYR A 170 -3.65 -10.58 -2.18
C TYR A 170 -2.98 -11.95 -2.00
N GLY A 171 -1.85 -12.19 -2.68
CA GLY A 171 -1.11 -13.44 -2.55
C GLY A 171 -0.65 -13.75 -1.12
N LYS A 172 -0.17 -12.73 -0.39
CA LYS A 172 0.24 -12.83 1.02
C LYS A 172 -0.95 -13.20 1.92
N ALA A 173 -2.12 -12.59 1.70
CA ALA A 173 -3.33 -12.89 2.46
C ALA A 173 -3.81 -14.33 2.23
N LEU A 174 -3.85 -14.77 0.96
CA LEU A 174 -4.17 -16.16 0.61
C LEU A 174 -3.22 -17.14 1.29
N PHE A 175 -1.91 -16.92 1.17
CA PHE A 175 -0.91 -17.84 1.72
C PHE A 175 -0.89 -17.86 3.25
N ARG A 176 -1.18 -16.72 3.89
CA ARG A 176 -1.35 -16.64 5.33
C ARG A 176 -2.54 -17.47 5.81
N ASN A 177 -3.68 -17.41 5.12
CA ASN A 177 -4.82 -18.29 5.43
C ASN A 177 -4.45 -19.76 5.20
N PHE A 178 -3.81 -20.07 4.07
CA PHE A 178 -3.32 -21.42 3.75
C PHE A 178 -2.42 -22.00 4.85
N THR A 179 -1.54 -21.18 5.41
CA THR A 179 -0.68 -21.58 6.54
C THR A 179 -1.45 -21.79 7.83
N LYS A 180 -2.46 -20.97 8.14
CA LYS A 180 -3.33 -21.18 9.31
C LYS A 180 -4.07 -22.52 9.26
N LEU A 181 -4.25 -23.07 8.07
CA LEU A 181 -4.84 -24.39 7.83
C LEU A 181 -3.80 -25.51 7.84
N ASN A 182 -2.60 -25.26 8.38
CA ASN A 182 -1.48 -26.20 8.49
C ASN A 182 -0.94 -26.70 7.14
N LEU A 183 -1.15 -25.95 6.05
CA LEU A 183 -0.68 -26.32 4.72
C LEU A 183 0.69 -25.74 4.35
N LYS A 184 1.40 -25.09 5.30
CA LYS A 184 2.73 -24.52 5.04
C LYS A 184 3.78 -25.59 4.70
N THR A 185 3.91 -26.60 5.54
CA THR A 185 4.84 -27.72 5.29
C THR A 185 4.43 -28.53 4.06
N PRO A 186 3.15 -28.95 3.92
CA PRO A 186 2.65 -29.53 2.67
C PRO A 186 2.96 -28.71 1.41
N PHE A 187 2.81 -27.40 1.45
CA PHE A 187 3.14 -26.54 0.30
C PHE A 187 4.62 -26.59 -0.09
N GLN A 188 5.52 -26.79 0.88
CA GLN A 188 6.96 -26.89 0.64
C GLN A 188 7.34 -28.27 0.07
N GLU A 189 6.69 -29.32 0.52
CA GLU A 189 7.04 -30.71 0.22
C GLU A 189 6.27 -31.28 -0.98
N ASP A 190 4.99 -30.93 -1.13
CA ASP A 190 4.11 -31.42 -2.19
C ASP A 190 4.05 -30.43 -3.37
N GLU A 191 4.56 -30.87 -4.52
CA GLU A 191 4.54 -30.09 -5.76
C GLU A 191 3.12 -29.88 -6.31
N SER A 192 2.24 -30.87 -6.22
CA SER A 192 0.86 -30.79 -6.68
C SER A 192 0.10 -29.70 -5.91
N LEU A 193 0.18 -29.72 -4.57
CA LEU A 193 -0.44 -28.70 -3.72
C LEU A 193 0.11 -27.30 -4.00
N ARG A 194 1.44 -27.20 -4.12
CA ARG A 194 2.11 -25.93 -4.41
C ARG A 194 1.70 -25.34 -5.76
N ASN A 195 1.66 -26.17 -6.79
CA ASN A 195 1.27 -25.75 -8.14
C ASN A 195 -0.23 -25.41 -8.21
N TRP A 196 -1.08 -26.17 -7.51
CA TRP A 196 -2.50 -25.87 -7.38
C TRP A 196 -2.72 -24.51 -6.73
N PHE A 197 -2.11 -24.25 -5.56
CA PHE A 197 -2.24 -22.98 -4.86
C PHE A 197 -1.78 -21.79 -5.70
N ARG A 198 -0.61 -21.93 -6.37
CA ARG A 198 -0.09 -20.87 -7.26
C ARG A 198 -0.99 -20.61 -8.45
N SER A 199 -1.58 -21.66 -9.02
CA SER A 199 -2.57 -21.55 -10.10
C SER A 199 -3.83 -20.85 -9.60
N PHE A 200 -4.29 -21.17 -8.39
CA PHE A 200 -5.45 -20.54 -7.76
C PHE A 200 -5.23 -19.03 -7.55
N ALA A 201 -4.09 -18.64 -6.99
CA ALA A 201 -3.74 -17.23 -6.84
C ALA A 201 -3.61 -16.50 -8.19
N ALA A 202 -3.22 -17.21 -9.27
CA ALA A 202 -3.10 -16.65 -10.61
C ALA A 202 -4.43 -16.39 -11.32
N ILE A 203 -5.57 -16.80 -10.77
CA ILE A 203 -6.90 -16.42 -11.31
C ILE A 203 -7.03 -14.89 -11.41
N ALA A 204 -6.43 -14.15 -10.48
CA ALA A 204 -6.35 -12.68 -10.50
C ALA A 204 -5.74 -12.09 -11.79
N LEU A 205 -5.05 -12.90 -12.60
CA LEU A 205 -4.37 -12.48 -13.83
C LEU A 205 -5.09 -12.94 -15.10
N LEU A 206 -6.21 -13.65 -15.00
CA LEU A 206 -7.07 -14.04 -16.13
C LEU A 206 -8.07 -12.93 -16.49
N PRO A 207 -8.57 -12.91 -17.74
CA PRO A 207 -9.76 -12.12 -18.07
C PRO A 207 -10.87 -12.34 -17.04
N GLU A 208 -11.55 -11.26 -16.63
CA GLU A 208 -12.60 -11.33 -15.59
C GLU A 208 -13.70 -12.33 -15.96
N THR A 209 -14.03 -12.42 -17.25
CA THR A 209 -15.00 -13.38 -17.81
C THR A 209 -14.60 -14.85 -17.65
N ASP A 210 -13.31 -15.13 -17.47
CA ASP A 210 -12.76 -16.49 -17.36
C ASP A 210 -12.48 -16.89 -15.90
N MET A 211 -12.57 -15.96 -14.94
CA MET A 211 -12.19 -16.20 -13.54
C MET A 211 -13.08 -17.25 -12.88
N GLU A 212 -14.39 -17.22 -13.15
CA GLU A 212 -15.36 -18.16 -12.54
C GLU A 212 -15.11 -19.59 -13.03
N GLU A 213 -15.00 -19.78 -14.35
CA GLU A 213 -14.68 -21.09 -14.95
C GLU A 213 -13.35 -21.64 -14.43
N ALA A 214 -12.32 -20.79 -14.35
CA ALA A 214 -11.01 -21.17 -13.82
C ALA A 214 -11.07 -21.55 -12.32
N SER A 215 -11.88 -20.84 -11.53
CA SER A 215 -12.11 -21.17 -10.12
C SER A 215 -12.79 -22.53 -9.99
N GLN A 216 -13.85 -22.76 -10.76
CA GLN A 216 -14.58 -24.04 -10.74
C GLN A 216 -13.68 -25.21 -11.14
N TYR A 217 -12.88 -25.06 -12.20
CA TYR A 217 -11.88 -26.05 -12.60
C TYR A 217 -10.96 -26.41 -11.42
N LEU A 218 -10.32 -25.42 -10.79
CA LEU A 218 -9.39 -25.68 -9.69
C LEU A 218 -10.06 -26.27 -8.45
N ARG A 219 -11.34 -26.00 -8.19
CA ARG A 219 -12.10 -26.67 -7.13
C ARG A 219 -12.29 -28.15 -7.40
N THR A 220 -12.55 -28.52 -8.66
CA THR A 220 -12.73 -29.92 -9.07
C THR A 220 -11.41 -30.69 -9.15
N THR A 221 -10.31 -30.01 -9.46
CA THR A 221 -8.97 -30.63 -9.60
C THR A 221 -8.08 -30.40 -8.38
N LYS A 222 -8.65 -30.09 -7.21
CA LYS A 222 -7.89 -29.89 -5.97
C LYS A 222 -7.22 -31.20 -5.49
N PRO A 223 -6.02 -31.16 -4.90
CA PRO A 223 -5.40 -32.35 -4.32
C PRO A 223 -6.23 -32.99 -3.21
N LEU A 224 -6.61 -34.26 -3.38
CA LEU A 224 -7.48 -34.99 -2.44
C LEU A 224 -6.83 -35.23 -1.06
N LEU A 225 -5.50 -35.32 -1.00
CA LEU A 225 -4.77 -35.56 0.26
C LEU A 225 -5.02 -34.46 1.31
N TYR A 226 -5.34 -33.24 0.86
CA TYR A 226 -5.56 -32.07 1.72
C TYR A 226 -6.96 -31.48 1.57
N GLU A 227 -7.92 -32.29 1.11
CA GLU A 227 -9.25 -31.83 0.70
C GLU A 227 -9.93 -30.95 1.75
N ARG A 228 -10.00 -31.41 3.01
CA ARG A 228 -10.67 -30.67 4.09
C ARG A 228 -10.07 -29.29 4.31
N GLN A 229 -8.74 -29.19 4.32
CA GLN A 229 -8.03 -27.94 4.50
C GLN A 229 -8.21 -27.03 3.29
N ILE A 230 -8.20 -27.58 2.07
CA ILE A 230 -8.45 -26.82 0.86
C ILE A 230 -9.88 -26.28 0.84
N ASP A 231 -10.87 -27.05 1.29
CA ASP A 231 -12.26 -26.58 1.36
C ASP A 231 -12.43 -25.43 2.34
N SER A 232 -11.79 -25.50 3.52
CA SER A 232 -11.75 -24.37 4.45
C SER A 232 -11.06 -23.13 3.86
N PHE A 233 -10.01 -23.32 3.04
CA PHE A 233 -9.35 -22.23 2.33
C PHE A 233 -10.27 -21.60 1.27
N LEU A 234 -11.02 -22.42 0.53
CA LEU A 234 -11.97 -21.98 -0.48
C LEU A 234 -13.15 -21.23 0.14
N GLU A 235 -13.68 -21.70 1.27
CA GLU A 235 -14.72 -20.98 2.02
C GLU A 235 -14.23 -19.61 2.51
N TYR A 236 -12.99 -19.55 3.02
CA TYR A 236 -12.36 -18.27 3.35
C TYR A 236 -12.25 -17.36 2.13
N HIS A 237 -11.82 -17.90 0.98
CA HIS A 237 -11.72 -17.14 -0.25
C HIS A 237 -13.09 -16.60 -0.67
N ASP A 238 -14.15 -17.41 -0.66
CA ASP A 238 -15.48 -16.98 -1.10
C ASP A 238 -16.06 -15.89 -0.21
N ARG A 239 -15.89 -16.03 1.11
CA ARG A 239 -16.30 -15.01 2.08
C ARG A 239 -15.53 -13.69 1.92
N THR A 240 -14.25 -13.76 1.54
CA THR A 240 -13.35 -12.59 1.54
C THR A 240 -13.24 -11.91 0.17
N TYR A 241 -13.28 -12.72 -0.90
CA TYR A 241 -12.95 -12.37 -2.28
C TYR A 241 -14.01 -12.81 -3.31
N GLY A 242 -15.14 -13.38 -2.88
CA GLY A 242 -16.28 -13.71 -3.74
C GLY A 242 -17.01 -12.48 -4.28
N ILE A 243 -17.95 -12.67 -5.21
CA ILE A 243 -18.67 -11.59 -5.91
C ILE A 243 -19.37 -10.62 -4.95
N GLN A 244 -19.95 -11.14 -3.86
CA GLN A 244 -20.68 -10.34 -2.85
C GLN A 244 -19.83 -10.03 -1.61
N SER A 245 -18.52 -10.26 -1.68
CA SER A 245 -17.62 -10.09 -0.54
C SER A 245 -17.17 -8.64 -0.35
N SER A 246 -16.40 -8.41 0.71
CA SER A 246 -15.71 -7.14 0.94
C SER A 246 -14.73 -6.79 -0.17
N PHE A 247 -14.15 -7.76 -0.89
CA PHE A 247 -13.10 -7.54 -1.88
C PHE A 247 -13.37 -8.32 -3.17
N PRO A 248 -14.37 -7.91 -3.96
CA PRO A 248 -14.87 -8.69 -5.10
C PRO A 248 -13.81 -8.87 -6.22
N PRO A 249 -14.00 -9.83 -7.14
CA PRO A 249 -13.08 -10.13 -8.25
C PRO A 249 -12.50 -8.92 -8.98
N LYS A 250 -13.36 -7.94 -9.33
CA LYS A 250 -12.96 -6.70 -10.00
C LYS A 250 -11.88 -5.89 -9.26
N MET A 251 -11.80 -6.03 -7.93
CA MET A 251 -10.82 -5.32 -7.10
C MET A 251 -9.43 -5.98 -7.17
N TYR A 252 -9.34 -7.31 -7.10
CA TYR A 252 -8.05 -8.02 -7.16
C TYR A 252 -7.68 -8.51 -8.57
N ASN A 253 -8.53 -8.28 -9.57
CA ASN A 253 -8.21 -8.57 -10.96
C ASN A 253 -7.18 -7.57 -11.53
N HIS A 254 -6.12 -8.11 -12.13
CA HIS A 254 -5.04 -7.39 -12.78
C HIS A 254 -4.79 -7.88 -14.22
N TYR A 255 -5.79 -8.47 -14.87
CA TYR A 255 -5.69 -8.81 -16.28
C TYR A 255 -5.39 -7.56 -17.11
N ARG A 256 -4.35 -7.65 -17.96
CA ARG A 256 -3.86 -6.55 -18.81
C ARG A 256 -3.57 -5.24 -18.06
N ASN A 257 -3.37 -5.30 -16.73
CA ASN A 257 -2.88 -4.14 -15.98
C ASN A 257 -1.37 -4.01 -16.23
N LEU A 258 -0.97 -3.11 -17.13
CA LEU A 258 0.43 -2.87 -17.49
C LEU A 258 1.17 -1.96 -16.49
N ASN A 259 0.44 -1.35 -15.56
CA ASN A 259 0.99 -0.56 -14.48
C ASN A 259 1.39 -1.48 -13.30
N PRO A 260 2.05 -0.94 -12.25
CA PRO A 260 2.38 -1.72 -11.08
C PRO A 260 1.13 -2.39 -10.50
N ARG A 261 1.24 -3.71 -10.31
CA ARG A 261 0.22 -4.54 -9.67
C ARG A 261 0.48 -4.68 -8.17
N THR A 262 1.64 -4.23 -7.72
CA THR A 262 2.12 -4.31 -6.34
C THR A 262 2.52 -2.93 -5.84
N ILE A 263 2.36 -2.67 -4.55
CA ILE A 263 2.87 -1.46 -3.89
C ILE A 263 4.24 -1.66 -3.23
N ASN A 264 4.93 -2.77 -3.48
CA ASN A 264 6.24 -3.08 -2.87
C ASN A 264 7.31 -1.98 -3.01
N TYR A 265 7.22 -1.12 -4.02
CA TYR A 265 8.14 0.02 -4.13
C TYR A 265 7.86 1.11 -3.09
N LEU A 266 6.61 1.27 -2.62
CA LEU A 266 6.26 2.10 -1.47
C LEU A 266 6.75 1.42 -0.18
N GLU A 267 6.48 0.12 0.04
CA GLU A 267 7.06 -0.65 1.16
C GLU A 267 8.59 -0.53 1.23
N GLU A 268 9.28 -0.60 0.08
CA GLU A 268 10.73 -0.45 0.02
C GLU A 268 11.19 0.97 0.40
N ARG A 269 10.43 2.01 0.03
CA ARG A 269 10.69 3.40 0.46
C ARG A 269 10.47 3.52 1.99
N HIS A 270 9.37 3.01 2.52
CA HIS A 270 9.13 2.98 3.98
C HIS A 270 10.16 2.14 4.73
N ASN A 271 10.68 1.07 4.13
CA ASN A 271 11.77 0.30 4.73
C ASN A 271 13.09 1.08 4.78
N LYS A 272 13.38 1.95 3.80
CA LYS A 272 14.52 2.89 3.88
C LYS A 272 14.31 3.88 5.03
N TRP A 273 13.09 4.38 5.21
CA TRP A 273 12.72 5.22 6.33
C TRP A 273 12.96 4.52 7.68
N ASN A 274 12.51 3.27 7.81
CA ASN A 274 12.73 2.46 9.01
C ASN A 274 14.21 2.27 9.32
N LYS A 275 15.06 2.06 8.30
CA LYS A 275 16.52 1.92 8.45
C LYS A 275 17.22 3.23 8.83
N ARG A 276 16.66 4.38 8.44
CA ARG A 276 17.17 5.72 8.81
C ARG A 276 16.71 6.14 10.21
N ALA A 277 15.63 5.57 10.71
CA ALA A 277 15.12 5.85 12.05
C ALA A 277 16.09 5.31 13.11
N ILE A 278 16.54 6.18 14.02
CA ILE A 278 17.44 5.80 15.13
C ILE A 278 16.70 4.92 16.15
N LYS A 279 15.37 5.10 16.26
CA LYS A 279 14.49 4.36 17.15
C LYS A 279 13.08 4.22 16.54
N PRO A 280 12.25 3.28 17.00
CA PRO A 280 10.83 3.26 16.67
C PRO A 280 10.16 4.58 17.09
N HIS A 281 9.16 5.02 16.33
CA HIS A 281 8.38 6.24 16.58
C HIS A 281 9.25 7.51 16.67
N ASN A 282 9.60 8.03 15.49
CA ASN A 282 10.34 9.28 15.35
C ASN A 282 9.56 10.45 15.95
N ASP A 283 10.25 11.49 16.41
CA ASP A 283 9.55 12.74 16.69
C ASP A 283 9.01 13.34 15.38
N ILE A 284 8.05 14.27 15.52
CA ILE A 284 7.36 14.86 14.38
C ILE A 284 8.31 15.60 13.43
N TYR A 285 9.38 16.20 13.93
CA TYR A 285 10.34 16.95 13.11
C TYR A 285 11.19 15.98 12.28
N ALA A 286 11.70 14.92 12.89
CA ALA A 286 12.41 13.86 12.17
C ALA A 286 11.52 13.22 11.09
N CYS A 287 10.23 13.02 11.36
CA CYS A 287 9.28 12.54 10.36
C CYS A 287 9.07 13.53 9.21
N ILE A 288 8.92 14.82 9.51
CA ILE A 288 8.77 15.88 8.49
C ILE A 288 10.05 16.00 7.64
N ASP A 289 11.23 15.91 8.25
CA ASP A 289 12.50 15.95 7.54
C ASP A 289 12.66 14.74 6.60
N MET A 290 12.17 13.57 6.98
CA MET A 290 12.11 12.41 6.08
C MET A 290 11.19 12.67 4.87
N PHE A 291 10.02 13.30 5.06
CA PHE A 291 9.14 13.65 3.94
C PHE A 291 9.79 14.65 2.99
N LYS A 292 10.48 15.65 3.54
CA LYS A 292 11.22 16.66 2.79
C LYS A 292 12.34 16.05 1.96
N ASP A 293 13.16 15.20 2.56
CA ASP A 293 14.25 14.51 1.86
C ASP A 293 13.71 13.65 0.70
N GLU A 294 12.64 12.90 0.96
CA GLU A 294 12.01 12.05 -0.05
C GLU A 294 11.48 12.89 -1.22
N GLN A 295 10.84 14.02 -0.92
CA GLN A 295 10.27 14.90 -1.92
C GLN A 295 11.35 15.61 -2.76
N LEU A 296 12.48 16.01 -2.15
CA LEU A 296 13.62 16.57 -2.89
C LEU A 296 14.20 15.56 -3.87
N LEU A 297 14.44 14.32 -3.41
CA LEU A 297 14.98 13.25 -4.26
C LEU A 297 14.05 12.96 -5.44
N VAL A 298 12.75 12.88 -5.18
CA VAL A 298 11.75 12.55 -6.19
C VAL A 298 11.49 13.72 -7.15
N ALA A 299 11.56 14.97 -6.67
CA ALA A 299 11.43 16.13 -7.55
C ALA A 299 12.57 16.17 -8.59
N ASP A 300 13.80 15.86 -8.17
CA ASP A 300 14.95 15.73 -9.08
C ASP A 300 14.78 14.54 -10.05
N GLU A 301 14.33 13.37 -9.57
CA GLU A 301 14.02 12.22 -10.44
C GLU A 301 12.96 12.56 -11.49
N ARG A 302 11.89 13.25 -11.09
CA ARG A 302 10.80 13.71 -11.97
C ARG A 302 11.31 14.70 -13.00
N GLN A 303 12.06 15.73 -12.59
CA GLN A 303 12.60 16.73 -13.52
C GLN A 303 13.53 16.08 -14.56
N ARG A 304 14.39 15.14 -14.13
CA ARG A 304 15.23 14.37 -15.06
C ARG A 304 14.38 13.54 -16.02
N HIS A 305 13.33 12.90 -15.53
CA HIS A 305 12.44 12.09 -16.34
C HIS A 305 11.67 12.93 -17.37
N GLU A 306 11.13 14.09 -16.97
CA GLU A 306 10.49 15.06 -17.87
C GLU A 306 11.46 15.61 -18.92
N ALA A 307 12.75 15.69 -18.60
CA ALA A 307 13.82 16.03 -19.55
C ALA A 307 14.25 14.85 -20.47
N GLY A 308 13.57 13.72 -20.41
CA GLY A 308 13.81 12.54 -21.25
C GLY A 308 14.82 11.53 -20.68
N ALA A 309 15.23 11.67 -19.41
CA ALA A 309 16.06 10.64 -18.79
C ALA A 309 15.28 9.33 -18.59
N PRO A 310 15.93 8.17 -18.79
CA PRO A 310 15.28 6.89 -18.60
C PRO A 310 14.89 6.69 -17.12
N PRO A 311 13.76 6.02 -16.84
CA PRO A 311 13.35 5.74 -15.49
C PRO A 311 14.35 4.81 -14.76
N PRO A 312 14.31 4.77 -13.42
CA PRO A 312 15.13 3.84 -12.64
C PRO A 312 14.95 2.40 -13.14
N LYS A 313 16.08 1.68 -13.31
CA LYS A 313 16.04 0.29 -13.77
C LYS A 313 15.27 -0.57 -12.77
N ARG A 314 14.18 -1.19 -13.22
CA ARG A 314 13.46 -2.20 -12.44
C ARG A 314 14.37 -3.38 -12.13
N ARG A 315 14.14 -4.01 -10.96
CA ARG A 315 14.85 -5.24 -10.58
C ARG A 315 14.68 -6.29 -11.68
N ARG A 316 15.76 -7.02 -11.97
CA ARG A 316 15.80 -8.04 -13.04
C ARG A 316 14.64 -9.04 -12.93
N ASN A 317 14.38 -9.55 -11.73
CA ASN A 317 13.33 -10.55 -11.50
C ASN A 317 11.93 -9.99 -11.77
N THR A 318 11.67 -8.74 -11.35
CA THR A 318 10.41 -8.05 -11.65
C THR A 318 10.24 -7.90 -13.17
N ARG A 319 11.26 -7.42 -13.88
CA ARG A 319 11.21 -7.28 -15.34
C ARG A 319 10.93 -8.61 -16.05
N ILE A 320 11.61 -9.69 -15.64
CA ILE A 320 11.40 -11.02 -16.21
C ILE A 320 9.97 -11.52 -15.94
N ALA A 321 9.43 -11.28 -14.74
CA ALA A 321 8.06 -11.65 -14.41
C ALA A 321 7.05 -10.90 -15.29
N GLU A 322 7.22 -9.59 -15.47
CA GLU A 322 6.40 -8.75 -16.35
C GLU A 322 6.44 -9.23 -17.81
N GLU A 323 7.65 -9.40 -18.38
CA GLU A 323 7.85 -9.90 -19.74
C GLU A 323 7.29 -11.31 -19.93
N SER A 324 7.39 -12.16 -18.91
CA SER A 324 6.80 -13.51 -18.93
C SER A 324 5.28 -13.45 -18.95
N LEU A 325 4.67 -12.60 -18.12
CA LEU A 325 3.21 -12.49 -18.03
C LEU A 325 2.62 -11.90 -19.32
N ASN A 326 3.23 -10.87 -19.89
CA ASN A 326 2.79 -10.29 -21.16
C ASN A 326 2.78 -11.35 -22.27
N ARG A 327 3.85 -12.16 -22.37
CA ARG A 327 3.88 -13.29 -23.32
C ARG A 327 2.81 -14.33 -23.06
N LEU A 328 2.50 -14.62 -21.79
CA LEU A 328 1.43 -15.56 -21.43
C LEU A 328 0.05 -15.00 -21.83
N TRP A 329 -0.22 -13.71 -21.59
CA TRP A 329 -1.45 -13.06 -22.05
C TRP A 329 -1.59 -13.09 -23.56
N ASP A 330 -0.53 -12.79 -24.31
CA ASP A 330 -0.58 -12.80 -25.77
C ASP A 330 -0.82 -14.20 -26.33
N LYS A 331 -0.20 -15.23 -25.73
CA LYS A 331 -0.45 -16.63 -26.10
C LYS A 331 -1.87 -17.06 -25.77
N LEU A 332 -2.39 -16.68 -24.60
CA LEU A 332 -3.76 -17.00 -24.19
C LEU A 332 -4.77 -16.35 -25.14
N GLN A 333 -4.60 -15.06 -25.45
CA GLN A 333 -5.49 -14.33 -26.36
C GLN A 333 -5.48 -14.90 -27.79
N LYS A 334 -4.33 -15.42 -28.24
CA LYS A 334 -4.20 -16.08 -29.55
C LYS A 334 -4.63 -17.55 -29.52
N ASN A 335 -5.22 -18.04 -28.42
CA ASN A 335 -5.59 -19.43 -28.21
C ASN A 335 -4.43 -20.43 -28.41
N GLN A 336 -3.18 -19.99 -28.18
CA GLN A 336 -1.98 -20.83 -28.32
C GLN A 336 -1.69 -21.66 -27.06
N ILE A 337 -2.27 -21.28 -25.92
CA ILE A 337 -2.18 -22.01 -24.66
C ILE A 337 -3.57 -22.08 -24.01
N SER A 338 -3.84 -23.15 -23.26
CA SER A 338 -5.05 -23.25 -22.45
C SER A 338 -5.01 -22.31 -21.24
N LYS A 339 -6.18 -22.02 -20.66
CA LYS A 339 -6.32 -21.29 -19.38
C LYS A 339 -5.51 -21.98 -18.27
N GLU A 340 -5.54 -23.30 -18.21
CA GLU A 340 -4.74 -24.10 -17.26
C GLU A 340 -3.23 -23.87 -17.42
N THR A 341 -2.75 -23.87 -18.66
CA THR A 341 -1.33 -23.62 -18.98
C THR A 341 -0.94 -22.20 -18.59
N PHE A 342 -1.82 -21.24 -18.84
CA PHE A 342 -1.64 -19.87 -18.39
C PHE A 342 -1.52 -19.78 -16.86
N LEU A 343 -2.47 -20.38 -16.11
CA LEU A 343 -2.48 -20.34 -14.65
C LEU A 343 -1.21 -20.93 -14.04
N LYS A 344 -0.74 -22.07 -14.54
CA LYS A 344 0.52 -22.68 -14.10
C LYS A 344 1.71 -21.74 -14.34
N GLY A 345 1.80 -21.17 -15.55
CA GLY A 345 2.88 -20.26 -15.93
C GLY A 345 2.88 -18.95 -15.14
N ALA A 346 1.73 -18.31 -15.00
CA ALA A 346 1.57 -17.05 -14.27
C ALA A 346 1.76 -17.26 -12.76
N GLY A 347 1.19 -18.35 -12.23
CA GLY A 347 1.32 -18.79 -10.85
C GLY A 347 2.77 -18.99 -10.42
N LEU A 348 3.55 -19.69 -11.26
CA LEU A 348 4.96 -19.92 -11.02
C LEU A 348 5.79 -18.62 -11.00
N ARG A 349 5.39 -17.58 -11.74
CA ARG A 349 6.16 -16.33 -11.84
C ARG A 349 5.84 -15.33 -10.74
N TYR A 350 4.56 -15.12 -10.43
CA TYR A 350 4.12 -14.10 -9.48
C TYR A 350 3.97 -14.59 -8.05
N PHE A 351 3.74 -15.90 -7.87
CA PHE A 351 3.53 -16.51 -6.55
C PHE A 351 4.63 -17.52 -6.19
N GLN A 352 5.83 -17.34 -6.78
CA GLN A 352 6.99 -18.19 -6.52
C GLN A 352 7.49 -18.06 -5.07
N TYR A 353 7.64 -16.82 -4.61
CA TYR A 353 8.37 -16.45 -3.39
C TYR A 353 7.45 -16.05 -2.25
N LEU A 354 6.25 -16.63 -2.17
CA LEU A 354 5.39 -16.44 -1.03
C LEU A 354 6.08 -17.03 0.21
N LYS A 355 6.61 -16.13 1.04
CA LYS A 355 7.20 -16.43 2.34
C LYS A 355 6.32 -15.78 3.41
N ILE A 356 6.19 -16.44 4.54
CA ILE A 356 5.71 -15.79 5.76
C ILE A 356 6.96 -15.28 6.46
N GLU A 357 6.98 -13.97 6.69
CA GLU A 357 7.88 -13.31 7.64
C GLU A 357 7.45 -13.64 9.07
#